data_AF-A0AAU6FB23-F1
#
_entry.id   AF-A0AAU6FB23-F1
#
_cell.length_a   1.000
_cell.length_b   1.000
_cell.length_c   1.000
_cell.angle_alpha   90.00
_cell.angle_beta   90.00
_cell.angle_gamma   90.00
#
_symmetry.space_group_name_H-M   'P 1'
#
loop_
_entity.id
_entity.type
_entity.pdbx_description
1 polymer ?
#
loop_
_entity_poly.entity_id
_entity_poly.type
_entity_poly.pdbx_seq_one_letter_code
_entity_poly.pdbx_strand_id
1 'polypeptide(L)'
;MSTESVVEKAWRLLLARDPSARRGDPEVIEAAAAEPRLRALFPFPSHGCLTFHRNTDFPWSNDLPFIAGEAPYKVYAMGYAELLGEAATAQEAAALLVAHLPEDCGPAVEGPWLQCNDYRPGP
;
A
#
# COMPACT_ATOMS: atom_id res chain seq x y z
N MET A 1 6.46 -17.14 -20.48
CA MET A 1 6.66 -17.15 -19.03
C MET A 1 6.19 -15.79 -18.55
N SER A 2 4.98 -15.70 -17.99
CA SER A 2 4.45 -14.42 -17.51
C SER A 2 5.33 -13.97 -16.35
N THR A 3 6.06 -12.87 -16.55
CA THR A 3 6.78 -12.18 -15.48
C THR A 3 5.74 -11.71 -14.49
N GLU A 4 5.59 -12.44 -13.37
CA GLU A 4 4.86 -11.99 -12.20
C GLU A 4 5.43 -10.64 -11.81
N SER A 5 4.58 -9.61 -11.76
CA SER A 5 5.01 -8.28 -11.35
C SER A 5 5.48 -8.31 -9.89
N VAL A 6 6.35 -7.38 -9.52
CA VAL A 6 6.85 -7.26 -8.14
C VAL A 6 5.68 -7.08 -7.16
N VAL A 7 4.62 -6.39 -7.59
CA VAL A 7 3.38 -6.20 -6.84
C VAL A 7 2.66 -7.54 -6.61
N GLU A 8 2.42 -8.32 -7.67
CA GLU A 8 1.76 -9.64 -7.55
C GLU A 8 2.57 -10.58 -6.67
N LYS A 9 3.90 -10.60 -6.83
CA LYS A 9 4.80 -11.40 -6.01
C LYS A 9 4.72 -10.99 -4.53
N ALA A 10 4.72 -9.70 -4.23
CA ALA A 10 4.61 -9.20 -2.86
C ALA A 10 3.27 -9.60 -2.21
N TRP A 11 2.16 -9.41 -2.93
CA TRP A 11 0.85 -9.88 -2.48
C TRP A 11 0.81 -11.38 -2.25
N ARG A 12 1.37 -12.18 -3.16
CA ARG A 12 1.45 -13.63 -3.01
C ARG A 12 2.23 -14.04 -1.77
N LEU A 13 3.37 -13.41 -1.50
CA LEU A 13 4.19 -13.71 -0.32
C LEU A 13 3.48 -13.33 0.98
N LEU A 14 2.80 -12.17 1.00
CA LEU A 14 2.01 -11.73 2.16
C LEU A 14 0.82 -12.66 2.43
N LEU A 15 0.07 -13.04 1.39
CA LEU A 15 -1.06 -13.98 1.50
C LEU A 15 -0.61 -15.39 1.87
N ALA A 16 0.55 -15.84 1.38
CA ALA A 16 1.17 -17.10 1.75
C ALA A 16 1.72 -17.09 3.19
N ARG A 17 1.70 -15.94 3.87
CA ARG A 17 2.29 -15.73 5.21
C ARG A 17 3.74 -16.19 5.25
N ASP A 18 4.46 -15.93 4.17
CA ASP A 18 5.84 -16.39 4.01
C ASP A 18 6.72 -15.72 5.07
N PRO A 19 7.59 -16.47 5.77
CA PRO A 19 8.46 -15.90 6.80
C PRO A 19 9.48 -14.87 6.26
N SER A 20 9.73 -14.84 4.95
CA SER A 20 10.53 -13.81 4.29
C SER A 20 9.76 -12.51 4.01
N ALA A 21 8.43 -12.55 4.06
CA ALA A 21 7.58 -11.38 3.90
C ALA A 21 7.52 -10.56 5.20
N ARG A 22 7.20 -9.27 5.07
CA ARG A 22 7.02 -8.42 6.24
C ARG A 22 5.79 -8.87 7.04
N ARG A 23 5.93 -8.88 8.37
CA ARG A 23 4.82 -9.19 9.27
C ARG A 23 3.86 -8.02 9.32
N GLY A 24 2.61 -8.28 8.97
CA GLY A 24 1.47 -7.40 9.16
C GLY A 24 0.28 -8.20 9.67
N ASP A 25 -0.82 -7.52 9.95
CA ASP A 25 -2.06 -8.17 10.32
C ASP A 25 -2.62 -8.95 9.11
N PRO A 26 -2.76 -10.29 9.20
CA PRO A 26 -3.27 -11.09 8.10
C PRO A 26 -4.69 -10.72 7.69
N GLU A 27 -5.54 -10.27 8.61
CA GLU A 27 -6.91 -9.88 8.29
C GLU A 27 -6.91 -8.61 7.43
N VAL A 28 -6.03 -7.65 7.75
CA VAL A 28 -5.86 -6.41 6.96
C VAL A 28 -5.28 -6.72 5.60
N ILE A 29 -4.30 -7.62 5.52
CA ILE A 29 -3.72 -8.05 4.24
C ILE A 29 -4.78 -8.73 3.37
N GLU A 30 -5.57 -9.65 3.93
CA GLU A 30 -6.61 -10.36 3.19
C GLU A 30 -7.73 -9.39 2.73
N ALA A 31 -8.15 -8.48 3.61
CA ALA A 31 -9.12 -7.44 3.28
C ALA A 31 -8.62 -6.51 2.17
N ALA A 32 -7.38 -6.04 2.28
CA ALA A 32 -6.77 -5.19 1.27
C ALA A 32 -6.54 -5.94 -0.06
N ALA A 33 -6.20 -7.23 -0.01
CA ALA A 33 -6.01 -8.05 -1.20
C ALA A 33 -7.32 -8.33 -1.96
N ALA A 34 -8.47 -8.24 -1.28
CA ALA A 34 -9.79 -8.39 -1.87
C ALA A 34 -10.20 -7.17 -2.71
N GLU A 35 -9.65 -5.99 -2.40
CA GLU A 35 -9.94 -4.75 -3.10
C GLU A 35 -9.06 -4.60 -4.36
N PRO A 36 -9.62 -4.57 -5.58
CA PRO A 36 -8.84 -4.52 -6.82
C PRO A 36 -7.93 -3.29 -6.92
N ARG A 37 -8.38 -2.15 -6.37
CA ARG A 37 -7.61 -0.90 -6.36
C ARG A 37 -6.36 -1.00 -5.47
N LEU A 38 -6.47 -1.68 -4.32
CA LEU A 38 -5.32 -1.93 -3.43
C LEU A 38 -4.42 -3.04 -3.95
N ARG A 39 -5.01 -4.07 -4.54
CA ARG A 39 -4.27 -5.18 -5.15
C ARG A 39 -3.35 -4.72 -6.28
N ALA A 40 -3.71 -3.63 -6.95
CA ALA A 40 -2.86 -3.00 -7.97
C ALA A 40 -1.70 -2.17 -7.39
N LEU A 41 -1.69 -1.89 -6.07
CA LEU A 41 -0.66 -1.12 -5.38
C LEU A 41 0.33 -2.03 -4.65
N PHE A 42 1.52 -1.49 -4.35
CA PHE A 42 2.55 -2.23 -3.63
C PHE A 42 2.29 -2.22 -2.12
N PRO A 43 2.04 -3.39 -1.49
CA PRO A 43 1.77 -3.48 -0.06
C PRO A 43 3.07 -3.46 0.74
N PHE A 44 3.14 -2.60 1.75
CA PHE A 44 4.31 -2.46 2.61
C PHE A 44 3.87 -2.46 4.09
N PRO A 45 3.73 -3.65 4.71
CA PRO A 45 3.47 -3.72 6.14
C PRO A 45 4.74 -3.37 6.92
N SER A 46 4.69 -2.36 7.79
CA SER A 46 5.82 -1.89 8.59
C SER A 46 5.36 -1.42 9.96
N HIS A 47 6.02 -1.87 11.03
CA HIS A 47 5.76 -1.46 12.43
C HIS A 47 4.27 -1.51 12.84
N GLY A 48 3.53 -2.53 12.40
CA GLY A 48 2.09 -2.64 12.71
C GLY A 48 1.20 -1.69 11.90
N CYS A 49 1.72 -1.11 10.82
CA CYS A 49 0.96 -0.32 9.85
C CYS A 49 1.03 -1.00 8.48
N LEU A 50 -0.05 -0.96 7.70
CA LEU A 50 -0.06 -1.38 6.30
C LEU A 50 -0.09 -0.15 5.41
N THR A 51 1.07 0.20 4.84
CA THR A 51 1.20 1.29 3.87
C THR A 51 1.11 0.77 2.44
N PHE A 52 0.65 1.61 1.53
CA PHE A 52 0.61 1.33 0.10
C PHE A 52 1.49 2.33 -0.64
N HIS A 53 2.16 1.85 -1.67
CA HIS A 53 2.98 2.68 -2.53
C HIS A 53 2.60 2.50 -4.00
N ARG A 54 2.72 3.57 -4.78
CA ARG A 54 2.53 3.54 -6.24
C ARG A 54 3.77 3.05 -6.98
N ASN A 55 4.82 2.67 -6.26
CA ASN A 55 6.09 2.27 -6.80
C ASN A 55 6.65 1.09 -6.01
N THR A 56 7.47 0.28 -6.67
CA THR A 56 8.01 -0.95 -6.10
C THR A 56 9.43 -0.79 -5.57
N ASP A 57 10.11 0.31 -5.86
CA ASP A 57 11.49 0.57 -5.43
C ASP A 57 11.69 1.98 -4.89
N PHE A 58 12.67 2.18 -4.01
CA PHE A 58 12.97 3.48 -3.41
C PHE A 58 13.41 4.50 -4.48
N PRO A 59 13.00 5.79 -4.41
CA PRO A 59 12.24 6.48 -3.36
C PRO A 59 10.73 6.19 -3.38
N TRP A 60 10.09 6.03 -2.23
CA TRP A 60 8.65 5.71 -2.10
C TRP A 60 7.74 6.92 -2.36
N SER A 61 6.59 6.69 -3.01
CA SER A 61 5.64 7.76 -3.36
C SER A 61 5.03 8.45 -2.13
N ASN A 62 4.90 7.75 -0.99
CA ASN A 62 4.44 8.23 0.33
C ASN A 62 3.22 9.17 0.33
N ASP A 63 2.43 9.13 -0.73
CA ASP A 63 1.33 10.04 -1.04
C ASP A 63 -0.05 9.42 -0.77
N LEU A 64 -0.06 8.17 -0.32
CA LEU A 64 -1.26 7.40 -0.10
C LEU A 64 -1.60 7.29 1.39
N PRO A 65 -2.91 7.18 1.73
CA PRO A 65 -3.33 6.81 3.08
C PRO A 65 -2.87 5.39 3.44
N PHE A 66 -2.84 5.11 4.74
CA PHE A 66 -2.40 3.82 5.28
C PHE A 66 -3.21 3.42 6.52
N ILE A 67 -3.23 2.13 6.80
CA ILE A 67 -3.89 1.58 7.99
C ILE A 67 -2.83 1.40 9.08
N ALA A 68 -3.13 1.80 10.31
CA ALA A 68 -2.22 1.73 11.45
C ALA A 68 -2.88 1.03 12.64
N GLY A 69 -2.08 0.23 13.33
CA GLY A 69 -2.45 -0.44 14.58
C GLY A 69 -3.21 -1.74 14.37
N GLU A 70 -3.72 -2.25 15.49
CA GLU A 70 -4.60 -3.40 15.58
C GLU A 70 -6.03 -2.93 15.87
N ALA A 71 -7.02 -3.80 15.70
CA ALA A 71 -8.43 -3.46 15.90
C ALA A 71 -8.69 -2.71 17.24
N PRO A 72 -9.32 -1.52 17.22
CA PRO A 72 -9.87 -0.82 16.06
C PRO A 72 -8.77 -0.18 15.18
N TYR A 73 -8.82 -0.52 13.89
CA TYR A 73 -7.88 -0.07 12.87
C TYR A 73 -8.05 1.42 12.60
N LYS A 74 -6.94 2.15 12.48
CA LYS A 74 -6.97 3.58 12.22
C LYS A 74 -6.45 3.86 10.82
N VAL A 75 -7.22 4.57 10.02
CA VAL A 75 -6.81 4.97 8.67
C VAL A 75 -6.30 6.40 8.75
N TYR A 76 -5.02 6.59 8.47
CA TYR A 76 -4.39 7.89 8.44
C TYR A 76 -4.16 8.35 7.00
N ALA A 77 -4.25 9.66 6.80
CA ALA A 77 -3.79 10.33 5.59
C ALA A 77 -2.25 10.24 5.49
N MET A 78 -1.71 10.67 4.34
CA MET A 78 -0.28 10.63 4.06
C MET A 78 0.57 11.17 5.23
N GLY A 79 1.58 10.40 5.65
CA GLY A 79 2.52 10.82 6.69
C GLY A 79 1.93 11.12 8.07
N TYR A 80 0.81 10.49 8.46
CA TYR A 80 0.07 10.82 9.70
C TYR A 80 -0.46 12.25 9.73
N ALA A 81 -0.70 12.87 8.56
CA ALA A 81 -1.19 14.24 8.50
C ALA A 81 -2.55 14.41 9.21
N GLU A 82 -3.44 13.43 9.06
CA GLU A 82 -4.77 13.44 9.66
C GLU A 82 -5.30 12.01 9.85
N LEU A 83 -6.15 11.81 10.86
CA LEU A 83 -6.92 10.58 11.02
C LEU A 83 -8.19 10.66 10.17
N LEU A 84 -8.24 9.87 9.10
CA LEU A 84 -9.38 9.83 8.18
C LEU A 84 -10.57 9.08 8.78
N GLY A 85 -10.29 8.06 9.59
CA GLY A 85 -11.31 7.30 10.28
C GLY A 85 -10.76 6.14 11.10
N GLU A 86 -11.62 5.58 11.94
CA GLU A 86 -11.36 4.35 12.68
C GLU A 86 -12.36 3.29 12.23
N ALA A 87 -11.92 2.05 12.12
CA ALA A 87 -12.68 0.91 11.66
C ALA A 87 -12.57 -0.23 12.68
N ALA A 88 -13.69 -0.88 12.99
CA ALA A 88 -13.68 -1.98 13.94
C ALA A 88 -13.12 -3.26 13.32
N THR A 89 -13.25 -3.39 11.99
CA THR A 89 -12.82 -4.56 11.22
C THR A 89 -11.82 -4.20 10.13
N ALA A 90 -11.01 -5.18 9.72
CA ALA A 90 -10.01 -5.01 8.67
C ALA A 90 -10.64 -4.63 7.31
N GLN A 91 -11.81 -5.20 7.02
CA GLN A 91 -12.60 -4.94 5.82
C GLN A 91 -13.11 -3.50 5.78
N GLU A 92 -13.64 -2.99 6.89
CA GLU A 92 -14.05 -1.60 7.01
C GLU A 92 -12.84 -0.66 6.86
N ALA A 93 -11.69 -1.02 7.43
CA ALA A 93 -10.46 -0.22 7.29
C ALA A 93 -9.99 -0.14 5.84
N ALA A 94 -9.99 -1.28 5.13
CA ALA A 94 -9.64 -1.35 3.71
C ALA A 94 -10.63 -0.55 2.85
N ALA A 95 -11.94 -0.69 3.10
CA ALA A 95 -12.97 0.06 2.39
C ALA A 95 -12.85 1.58 2.63
N LEU A 96 -12.60 2.00 3.87
CA LEU A 96 -12.40 3.39 4.23
C LEU A 96 -11.13 3.95 3.57
N LEU A 97 -10.04 3.17 3.59
CA LEU A 97 -8.82 3.53 2.88
C LEU A 97 -9.08 3.70 1.38
N VAL A 98 -9.80 2.78 0.73
CA VAL A 98 -10.18 2.86 -0.69
C VAL A 98 -11.07 4.07 -0.99
N ALA A 99 -12.00 4.40 -0.10
CA ALA A 99 -12.86 5.57 -0.22
C ALA A 99 -12.06 6.89 -0.17
N HIS A 100 -10.95 6.91 0.58
CA HIS A 100 -10.04 8.05 0.66
C HIS A 100 -8.85 7.98 -0.31
N LEU A 101 -8.75 6.94 -1.15
CA LEU A 101 -7.73 6.90 -2.19
C LEU A 101 -8.01 7.95 -3.26
N PRO A 102 -6.98 8.66 -3.76
CA PRO A 102 -7.13 9.54 -4.90
C PRO A 102 -7.70 8.78 -6.11
N GLU A 103 -8.61 9.40 -6.86
CA GLU A 103 -9.22 8.78 -8.05
C GLU A 103 -8.17 8.46 -9.12
N ASP A 104 -7.09 9.26 -9.20
CA ASP A 104 -5.92 9.04 -10.06
C ASP A 104 -4.95 7.97 -9.53
N CYS A 105 -5.36 7.14 -8.57
CA CYS A 105 -4.54 6.03 -8.07
C CYS A 105 -4.59 4.87 -9.07
N GLY A 106 -3.70 4.93 -10.06
CA GLY A 106 -3.45 3.84 -11.02
C GLY A 106 -2.62 2.69 -10.42
N PRO A 107 -2.35 1.63 -11.22
CA PRO A 107 -1.50 0.53 -10.79
C PRO A 107 -0.09 1.02 -10.43
N ALA A 108 0.53 0.37 -9.44
CA ALA A 108 1.89 0.69 -9.05
C ALA A 108 2.86 0.43 -10.21
N VAL A 109 3.76 1.39 -10.43
CA VAL A 109 4.80 1.34 -11.45
C VAL A 109 5.99 0.55 -10.91
N GLU A 110 6.50 -0.38 -11.70
CA GLU A 110 7.73 -1.08 -11.35
C GLU A 110 8.94 -0.15 -11.52
N GLY A 111 9.70 0.02 -10.44
CA GLY A 111 10.88 0.87 -10.38
C GLY A 111 10.78 2.01 -9.35
N PRO A 112 11.79 2.92 -9.34
CA PRO A 112 11.83 4.05 -8.44
C PRO A 112 10.73 5.06 -8.76
N TRP A 113 10.15 5.72 -7.74
CA TRP A 113 9.27 6.85 -8.00
C TRP A 113 10.07 7.96 -8.65
N LEU A 114 9.81 8.22 -9.93
CA LEU A 114 10.35 9.38 -10.62
C LEU A 114 9.73 10.61 -9.97
N GLN A 115 10.45 11.24 -9.03
CA GLN A 115 10.17 12.63 -8.71
C GLN A 115 10.16 13.38 -10.05
N CYS A 116 9.18 14.25 -10.26
CA CYS A 116 9.09 15.17 -11.40
C CYS A 116 10.29 16.16 -11.51
N ASN A 117 11.47 15.83 -10.97
CA ASN A 117 12.63 16.70 -10.90
C ASN A 117 13.89 16.18 -11.59
N ASP A 118 13.79 15.18 -12.49
CA ASP A 118 14.89 14.85 -13.40
C ASP A 118 14.75 15.52 -14.78
N TYR A 119 14.24 16.75 -14.81
CA TYR A 119 14.67 17.70 -15.84
C TYR A 119 16.11 18.10 -15.55
N ARG A 120 17.07 17.28 -16.00
CA ARG A 120 18.40 17.82 -16.33
C ARG A 120 18.31 18.45 -17.71
N PRO A 121 18.43 19.78 -17.87
CA PRO A 121 18.95 20.28 -19.13
C PRO A 121 20.38 19.74 -19.22
N GLY A 122 20.62 18.85 -20.17
CA GLY A 122 21.98 18.41 -20.48
C GLY A 122 22.85 19.62 -20.84
N PRO A 123 24.17 19.56 -20.59
CA PRO A 123 25.09 20.57 -21.12
C PRO A 123 25.09 20.59 -22.65
#